data_AF-A0A2W2CN00-F1
#
_entry.id   AF-A0A2W2CN00-F1
#
_cell.length_a   1.000
_cell.length_b   1.000
_cell.length_c   1.000
_cell.angle_alpha   90.00
_cell.angle_beta   90.00
_cell.angle_gamma   90.00
#
_symmetry.space_group_name_H-M   'P 1'
#
loop_
_entity.id
_entity.type
_entity.pdbx_description
1 polymer ?
#
loop_
_entity_poly.entity_id
_entity_poly.type
_entity_poly.pdbx_seq_one_letter_code
_entity_poly.pdbx_strand_id
1 'polypeptide(L)' 'MGRQPFGVFVEIAGVPDVVGLAEITAMPHGVPLPLVGTVVRGTVIGHTPHNHQIRLRLVDQD' A
#
# COMPACT_ATOMS: atom_id res chain seq x y z
N MET A 1 -0.85 -5.90 10.81
CA MET A 1 0.11 -4.91 10.28
C MET A 1 -0.54 -3.53 10.37
N GLY A 2 0.12 -2.53 10.96
CA GLY A 2 -0.44 -1.19 11.20
C GLY A 2 0.15 -0.11 10.28
N ARG A 3 -0.34 1.12 10.40
CA ARG A 3 0.24 2.31 9.74
C ARG A 3 1.66 2.54 10.27
N GLN A 4 2.63 2.71 9.38
CA GLN A 4 4.00 3.06 9.71
C GLN A 4 4.30 4.46 9.20
N PRO A 5 5.26 5.20 9.78
CA PRO A 5 5.60 6.54 9.31
C PRO A 5 6.11 6.56 7.86
N PHE A 6 6.53 5.40 7.32
CA PHE A 6 7.00 5.25 5.94
C PHE A 6 5.92 4.76 4.94
N GLY A 7 4.72 4.40 5.39
CA GLY A 7 3.65 3.92 4.51
C GLY A 7 2.63 2.99 5.18
N VAL A 8 1.85 2.30 4.37
CA VAL A 8 0.88 1.30 4.82
C VAL A 8 1.10 -0.03 4.12
N PHE A 9 0.95 -1.10 4.89
CA PHE A 9 0.90 -2.46 4.35
C PHE A 9 -0.53 -2.79 3.95
N VAL A 10 -0.68 -3.48 2.82
CA VAL A 10 -1.99 -3.91 2.30
C VAL A 10 -1.92 -5.37 1.89
N GLU A 11 -3.05 -6.06 2.03
CA GLU A 11 -3.27 -7.38 1.45
C GLU A 11 -3.82 -7.20 0.03
N ILE A 12 -3.33 -7.99 -0.92
CA ILE A 12 -3.79 -7.93 -2.30
C ILE A 12 -4.97 -8.88 -2.49
N ALA A 13 -6.14 -8.32 -2.82
CA ALA A 13 -7.34 -9.12 -3.08
C ALA A 13 -7.09 -10.17 -4.18
N GLY A 14 -7.46 -11.41 -3.90
CA GLY A 14 -7.30 -12.54 -4.83
C GLY A 14 -5.88 -13.12 -4.90
N VAL A 15 -4.92 -12.60 -4.13
CA VAL A 15 -3.55 -13.13 -4.07
C VAL A 15 -3.17 -13.42 -2.61
N PRO A 16 -3.41 -14.65 -2.12
CA PRO A 16 -3.10 -15.01 -0.74
C PRO A 16 -1.61 -14.87 -0.44
N ASP A 17 -1.29 -14.56 0.81
CA ASP A 17 0.08 -14.43 1.36
C ASP A 17 0.95 -13.33 0.76
N VAL A 18 0.40 -12.48 -0.12
CA VAL A 18 1.12 -11.33 -0.68
C VAL A 18 0.78 -10.05 0.08
N VAL A 19 1.82 -9.46 0.65
CA VAL A 19 1.75 -8.15 1.30
C VAL A 19 2.35 -7.10 0.37
N GLY A 20 1.54 -6.09 0.04
CA GLY A 20 1.98 -4.88 -0.63
C GLY A 20 2.40 -3.80 0.36
N LEU A 21 3.31 -2.93 -0.07
CA LEU A 21 3.67 -1.70 0.62
C LEU A 21 3.29 -0.52 -0.26
N ALA A 22 2.36 0.31 0.24
CA ALA A 22 2.13 1.64 -0.28
C ALA A 22 3.02 2.63 0.48
N GLU A 23 4.11 3.04 -0.14
CA GLU A 23 5.06 3.97 0.45
C GLU A 23 4.50 5.39 0.45
N ILE A 24 4.71 6.13 1.54
CA ILE A 24 4.27 7.52 1.65
C ILE A 24 4.84 8.43 0.55
N THR A 25 6.00 8.09 0.01
CA THR A 25 6.65 8.80 -1.12
C THR A 25 5.93 8.60 -2.46
N ALA A 26 5.13 7.55 -2.59
CA ALA A 26 4.32 7.27 -3.77
C ALA A 26 2.86 7.74 -3.61
N MET A 27 2.47 8.22 -2.42
CA MET A 27 1.10 8.64 -2.12
C MET A 27 0.87 10.13 -2.45
N PRO A 28 -0.38 10.53 -2.74
CA PRO A 28 -0.73 11.93 -2.89
C PRO A 28 -0.40 12.75 -1.63
N HIS A 29 0.13 13.96 -1.82
CA HIS A 29 0.47 14.84 -0.70
C HIS A 29 -0.79 15.31 0.05
N GLY A 30 -0.70 15.38 1.38
CA GLY A 30 -1.78 15.89 2.23
C GLY A 30 -2.93 14.91 2.46
N VAL A 31 -2.89 13.72 1.85
CA VAL A 31 -3.90 12.69 2.04
C VAL A 31 -3.54 11.84 3.27
N PRO A 32 -4.45 11.68 4.24
CA PRO A 32 -4.19 10.84 5.41
C PRO A 32 -3.99 9.39 4.99
N LEU A 33 -3.06 8.69 5.65
CA LEU A 33 -2.90 7.25 5.44
C LEU A 33 -4.20 6.51 5.78
N PRO A 34 -4.61 5.52 4.97
CA PRO A 34 -5.81 4.72 5.21
C PRO A 34 -5.81 4.11 6.62
N LEU A 35 -6.99 4.02 7.23
CA LEU A 35 -7.16 3.29 8.49
C LEU A 35 -7.01 1.79 8.25
N VAL A 36 -6.53 1.06 9.25
CA VAL A 36 -6.47 -0.41 9.18
C VAL A 36 -7.88 -0.97 8.94
N GLY A 37 -8.00 -1.88 7.97
CA GLY A 37 -9.29 -2.44 7.54
C GLY A 37 -10.01 -1.66 6.43
N THR A 38 -9.49 -0.49 6.02
CA THR A 38 -10.04 0.25 4.88
C THR A 38 -9.73 -0.50 3.58
N VAL A 39 -10.75 -0.72 2.75
CA VAL A 39 -10.55 -1.20 1.38
C VAL A 39 -10.05 -0.04 0.53
N VAL A 40 -8.93 -0.24 -0.16
CA VAL A 40 -8.30 0.79 -1.00
C VAL A 40 -8.13 0.29 -2.42
N ARG A 41 -8.01 1.22 -3.35
CA ARG A 41 -7.61 0.96 -4.73
C ARG A 41 -6.21 1.51 -4.98
N GLY A 42 -5.48 0.87 -5.88
CA GLY A 42 -4.15 1.30 -6.26
C GLY A 42 -3.59 0.52 -7.43
N THR A 43 -2.42 0.94 -7.88
CA THR A 43 -1.71 0.33 -9.01
C THR A 43 -0.35 -0.18 -8.54
N VAL A 44 0.06 -1.34 -9.06
CA VAL A 44 1.41 -1.88 -8.88
C VAL A 44 2.40 -1.00 -9.66
N ILE A 45 3.38 -0.46 -8.95
CA ILE A 45 4.42 0.41 -9.53
C ILE A 45 5.81 -0.22 -9.48
N GLY A 46 5.93 -1.41 -8.90
CA GLY A 46 7.18 -2.15 -8.85
C GLY A 46 7.15 -3.25 -7.79
N HIS A 47 8.31 -3.86 -7.56
CA HIS A 47 8.50 -4.84 -6.50
C HIS A 47 9.90 -4.70 -5.90
N THR A 48 10.04 -5.12 -4.65
CA THR A 48 11.29 -5.13 -3.90
C THR A 48 11.64 -6.61 -3.62
N PRO A 49 12.40 -7.28 -4.49
CA PRO A 49 12.60 -8.73 -4.43
C PRO A 49 13.13 -9.23 -3.09
N HIS A 50 14.10 -8.53 -2.51
CA HIS A 50 14.77 -8.92 -1.27
C HIS A 50 13.86 -8.81 -0.03
N ASN A 51 12.74 -8.07 -0.12
CA ASN A 51 11.75 -7.97 0.94
C ASN A 51 10.50 -8.82 0.67
N HIS A 52 10.42 -9.49 -0.48
CA HIS A 52 9.22 -10.17 -0.97
C HIS A 52 7.99 -9.24 -1.00
N GLN A 53 8.18 -7.97 -1.37
CA GLN A 53 7.15 -6.94 -1.31
C GLN A 53 6.80 -6.39 -2.70
N ILE A 54 5.53 -6.08 -2.88
CA ILE A 54 5.04 -5.31 -4.05
C ILE A 54 4.92 -3.84 -3.65
N ARG A 55 5.41 -2.92 -4.50
CA ARG A 55 5.25 -1.49 -4.32
C ARG A 55 3.97 -1.02 -4.99
N LEU A 56 3.19 -0.24 -4.25
CA LEU A 56 1.88 0.24 -4.68
C LEU A 56 1.80 1.77 -4.63
N ARG A 57 1.08 2.33 -5.59
CA ARG A 57 0.57 3.70 -5.51
C ARG A 57 -0.94 3.62 -5.27
N LEU A 58 -1.40 4.20 -4.16
CA LEU A 58 -2.83 4.30 -3.89
C LEU A 58 -3.44 5.43 -4.72
N VAL A 59 -4.69 5.24 -5.13
CA VAL A 59 -5.51 6.30 -5.70
C VAL A 59 -6.40 6.86 -4.59
N ASP A 60 -6.74 8.15 -4.70
CA ASP A 60 -7.69 8.76 -3.77
C ASP A 60 -8.99 7.96 -3.76
N GLN A 61 -9.54 7.80 -2.55
CA GLN A 61 -10.85 7.21 -2.36
C GLN A 61 -11.84 8.38 -2.43
N ASP A 62 -12.63 8.47 -3.50
CA ASP A 62 -13.78 9.39 -3.59
C ASP A 62 -14.81 9.08 -2.50
#